data_AF-A0A1Q8CTF0-F1
#
_entry.id   AF-A0A1Q8CTF0-F1
#
_cell.length_a   1.000
_cell.length_b   1.000
_cell.length_c   1.000
_cell.angle_alpha   90.00
_cell.angle_beta   90.00
_cell.angle_gamma   90.00
#
_symmetry.space_group_name_H-M   'P 1'
#
loop_
_entity.id
_entity.type
_entity.pdbx_description
1 polymer ?
#
loop_
_entity_poly.entity_id
_entity_poly.type
_entity_poly.pdbx_seq_one_letter_code
_entity_poly.pdbx_strand_id
1 'polypeptide(L)'
;MAGVTEWFPGWAGRLRAPRSHDVEFRLGLERTLHDEVAVSLSAMVVQLDLLAGTTCPDPALAARIDVARSAICDAVEEVRRLGRVLFSPVLRGGGMANAVRAAAEHGELQLRLDLPDHDFDLAAQKRIGLLVVDRLHALRPNTRVRVRVRGRRFVRVSIIERPPGRRERRYWAVMTCG
;
A
#
# COMPACT_ATOMS: atom_id res chain seq x y z
N MET A 1 4.21 11.78 41.72
CA MET A 1 3.77 12.80 40.74
C MET A 1 4.92 13.11 39.80
N ALA A 2 5.05 12.36 38.70
CA ALA A 2 6.18 12.45 37.79
C ALA A 2 5.72 12.74 36.35
N GLY A 3 6.16 13.90 35.84
CA GLY A 3 6.59 14.07 34.45
C GLY A 3 5.57 13.82 33.34
N VAL A 4 4.44 14.52 33.37
CA VAL A 4 3.64 14.74 32.15
C VAL A 4 3.96 16.15 31.67
N THR A 5 4.01 16.36 30.36
CA THR A 5 4.26 17.62 29.62
C THR A 5 5.72 18.05 29.45
N GLU A 6 6.36 17.58 28.37
CA GLU A 6 7.30 18.40 27.58
C GLU A 6 7.69 17.69 26.27
N TRP A 7 6.83 17.68 25.25
CA TRP A 7 7.18 17.10 23.93
C TRP A 7 6.52 17.81 22.74
N PHE A 8 6.49 19.14 22.68
CA PHE A 8 6.16 19.80 21.40
C PHE A 8 6.94 21.12 21.22
N PRO A 9 7.91 21.11 20.29
CA PRO A 9 7.89 22.17 19.29
C PRO A 9 8.12 21.62 17.88
N GLY A 10 7.21 21.96 16.96
CA GLY A 10 7.36 21.70 15.52
C GLY A 10 6.21 20.93 14.89
N TRP A 11 5.01 21.51 14.87
CA TRP A 11 3.88 21.17 13.98
C TRP A 11 3.58 19.67 13.85
N ALA A 12 2.84 19.14 14.83
CA ALA A 12 2.37 17.76 14.87
C ALA A 12 1.06 17.59 14.09
N GLY A 13 1.08 16.80 13.02
CA GLY A 13 -0.15 16.44 12.29
C GLY A 13 -0.81 15.21 12.90
N ARG A 14 -2.07 15.32 13.35
CA ARG A 14 -2.86 14.14 13.73
C ARG A 14 -3.35 13.44 12.47
N LEU A 15 -2.99 12.17 12.29
CA LEU A 15 -3.53 11.33 11.23
C LEU A 15 -4.86 10.72 11.68
N ARG A 16 -5.78 10.57 10.73
CA ARG A 16 -7.01 9.83 10.93
C ARG A 16 -6.70 8.34 10.83
N ALA A 17 -6.93 7.60 11.91
CA ALA A 17 -6.80 6.14 11.87
C ALA A 17 -7.93 5.52 11.03
N PRO A 18 -7.62 4.57 10.13
CA PRO A 18 -8.64 3.79 9.44
C PRO A 18 -9.54 3.08 10.45
N ARG A 19 -10.83 3.08 10.16
CA ARG A 19 -11.84 2.26 10.84
C ARG A 19 -11.88 0.87 10.20
N SER A 20 -12.54 -0.08 10.84
CA SER A 20 -12.65 -1.44 10.31
C SER A 20 -13.35 -1.45 8.94
N HIS A 21 -14.40 -0.64 8.75
CA HIS A 21 -15.06 -0.54 7.45
C HIS A 21 -14.16 0.05 6.34
N ASP A 22 -13.23 0.95 6.67
CA ASP A 22 -12.29 1.49 5.69
C ASP A 22 -11.37 0.38 5.16
N VAL A 23 -10.94 -0.53 6.05
CA VAL A 23 -10.12 -1.69 5.70
C VAL A 23 -10.91 -2.69 4.86
N GLU A 24 -12.13 -3.02 5.27
CA GLU A 24 -12.99 -3.98 4.56
C GLU A 24 -13.36 -3.46 3.16
N PHE A 25 -13.74 -2.20 3.06
CA PHE A 25 -14.05 -1.56 1.79
C PHE A 25 -12.87 -1.60 0.82
N ARG A 26 -11.67 -1.20 1.28
CA ARG A 26 -10.48 -1.21 0.42
C ARG A 26 -10.02 -2.61 0.04
N LEU A 27 -10.15 -3.58 0.95
CA LEU A 27 -9.88 -4.98 0.65
C LEU A 27 -10.88 -5.54 -0.37
N GLY A 28 -12.16 -5.18 -0.27
CA GLY A 28 -13.18 -5.54 -1.25
C GLY A 28 -12.86 -4.96 -2.63
N LEU A 29 -12.50 -3.67 -2.68
CA LEU A 29 -12.15 -3.00 -3.93
C LEU A 29 -10.88 -3.58 -4.57
N GLU A 30 -9.85 -3.86 -3.78
CA GLU A 30 -8.63 -4.54 -4.26
C GLU A 30 -8.96 -5.91 -4.87
N ARG A 31 -9.81 -6.70 -4.20
CA ARG A 31 -10.26 -7.99 -4.71
C ARG A 31 -11.04 -7.87 -6.01
N THR A 32 -12.01 -6.95 -6.11
CA THR A 32 -12.76 -6.74 -7.36
C THR A 32 -11.82 -6.36 -8.51
N LEU A 33 -10.88 -5.45 -8.27
CA LEU A 33 -9.90 -5.05 -9.29
C LEU A 33 -8.99 -6.21 -9.71
N HIS A 34 -8.51 -6.99 -8.75
CA HIS A 34 -7.61 -8.09 -9.03
C HIS A 34 -8.33 -9.29 -9.66
N ASP A 35 -9.38 -9.77 -9.01
CA ASP A 35 -10.04 -11.04 -9.34
C ASP A 35 -11.00 -10.91 -10.53
N GLU A 36 -11.64 -9.75 -10.73
CA GLU A 36 -12.57 -9.56 -11.86
C GLU A 36 -11.90 -8.86 -13.04
N VAL A 37 -11.27 -7.70 -12.81
CA VAL A 37 -10.75 -6.88 -13.92
C VAL A 37 -9.44 -7.44 -14.48
N ALA A 38 -8.44 -7.72 -13.62
CA ALA A 38 -7.15 -8.20 -14.11
C ALA A 38 -7.25 -9.62 -14.71
N VAL A 39 -8.10 -10.50 -14.15
CA VAL A 39 -8.36 -11.84 -14.70
C VAL A 39 -9.05 -11.75 -16.06
N SER A 40 -10.09 -10.92 -16.20
CA SER A 40 -10.81 -10.74 -17.46
C SER A 40 -9.89 -10.21 -18.57
N LEU A 41 -9.09 -9.18 -18.27
CA LEU A 41 -8.10 -8.64 -19.21
C LEU A 41 -7.04 -9.68 -19.59
N SER A 42 -6.57 -10.48 -18.63
CA SER A 42 -5.62 -11.56 -18.91
C SER A 42 -6.22 -12.63 -19.82
N ALA A 43 -7.52 -12.95 -19.66
CA ALA A 43 -8.22 -13.87 -20.56
C ALA A 43 -8.33 -13.32 -21.99
N MET A 44 -8.53 -12.00 -22.15
CA MET A 44 -8.53 -11.36 -23.47
C MET A 44 -7.17 -11.48 -24.17
N VAL A 45 -6.05 -11.37 -23.45
CA VAL A 45 -4.71 -11.61 -24.01
C VAL A 45 -4.60 -13.03 -24.57
N VAL A 46 -5.08 -14.04 -23.84
CA VAL A 46 -5.05 -15.44 -24.30
C VAL A 46 -5.90 -15.62 -25.56
N GLN A 47 -7.07 -14.98 -25.64
CA GLN A 47 -7.91 -15.02 -26.85
C GLN A 47 -7.22 -14.37 -28.05
N LEU A 48 -6.51 -13.25 -27.85
CA LEU A 48 -5.72 -12.60 -28.90
C LEU A 48 -4.55 -13.48 -29.36
N ASP A 49 -3.85 -14.13 -28.44
CA ASP A 49 -2.76 -15.06 -28.75
C ASP A 49 -3.25 -16.26 -29.58
N LEU A 50 -4.44 -16.79 -29.27
CA LEU A 50 -5.07 -17.86 -30.06
C LEU A 50 -5.41 -17.37 -31.47
N LEU A 51 -6.02 -16.18 -31.62
CA LEU A 51 -6.38 -15.61 -32.92
C LEU A 51 -5.15 -15.33 -33.80
N ALA A 52 -4.05 -14.86 -33.21
CA ALA A 52 -2.79 -14.69 -33.91
C ALA A 52 -2.19 -16.03 -34.36
N GLY A 53 -2.26 -17.05 -33.52
CA GLY A 53 -1.67 -18.36 -33.76
C GLY A 53 -2.42 -19.26 -34.76
N THR A 54 -3.76 -19.13 -34.87
CA THR A 54 -4.55 -20.05 -35.71
C THR A 54 -4.84 -19.56 -37.12
N THR A 55 -4.78 -18.25 -37.42
CA THR A 55 -5.46 -17.77 -38.65
C THR A 55 -4.99 -16.44 -39.25
N CYS A 56 -3.76 -15.96 -39.04
CA CYS A 56 -3.35 -14.65 -39.56
C CYS A 56 -2.28 -14.71 -40.67
N PRO A 57 -2.65 -14.89 -41.95
CA PRO A 57 -1.73 -14.71 -43.08
C PRO A 57 -1.47 -13.22 -43.39
N ASP A 58 -2.23 -12.29 -42.81
CA ASP A 58 -2.08 -10.85 -43.01
C ASP A 58 -1.14 -10.22 -41.96
N PRO A 59 0.06 -9.77 -42.35
CA PRO A 59 1.01 -9.15 -41.42
C PRO A 59 0.49 -7.84 -40.80
N ALA A 60 -0.42 -7.12 -41.47
CA ALA A 60 -1.01 -5.90 -40.91
C ALA A 60 -1.99 -6.21 -39.77
N LEU A 61 -2.78 -7.27 -39.91
CA LEU A 61 -3.66 -7.75 -38.85
C LEU A 61 -2.87 -8.31 -37.66
N ALA A 62 -1.80 -9.06 -37.91
CA ALA A 62 -0.90 -9.56 -36.86
C ALA A 62 -0.30 -8.40 -36.03
N ALA A 63 0.18 -7.34 -36.70
CA ALA A 63 0.69 -6.15 -36.02
C ALA A 63 -0.37 -5.44 -35.16
N ARG A 64 -1.64 -5.40 -35.61
CA ARG A 64 -2.73 -4.81 -34.82
C ARG A 64 -3.08 -5.66 -33.60
N ILE A 65 -2.99 -6.98 -33.70
CA ILE A 65 -3.18 -7.90 -32.57
C ILE A 65 -2.08 -7.69 -31.52
N ASP A 66 -0.82 -7.57 -31.95
CA ASP A 66 0.31 -7.30 -31.04
C ASP A 66 0.16 -5.96 -30.30
N VAL A 67 -0.29 -4.91 -30.99
CA VAL A 67 -0.57 -3.61 -30.37
C VAL A 67 -1.68 -3.73 -29.33
N ALA A 68 -2.78 -4.43 -29.66
CA ALA A 68 -3.88 -4.66 -28.73
C ALA A 68 -3.43 -5.47 -27.50
N ARG A 69 -2.60 -6.48 -27.71
CA ARG A 69 -1.99 -7.29 -26.64
C ARG A 69 -1.16 -6.43 -25.69
N SER A 70 -0.25 -5.63 -26.23
CA SER A 70 0.59 -4.73 -25.42
C SER A 70 -0.27 -3.79 -24.57
N ALA A 71 -1.29 -3.17 -25.18
CA ALA A 71 -2.18 -2.25 -24.47
C ALA A 71 -2.94 -2.94 -23.32
N ILE A 72 -3.37 -4.20 -23.50
CA ILE A 72 -4.04 -4.95 -22.45
C ILE A 72 -3.07 -5.36 -21.34
N CYS A 73 -1.84 -5.75 -21.67
CA CYS A 73 -0.80 -6.03 -20.68
C CYS A 73 -0.49 -4.80 -19.83
N ASP A 74 -0.36 -3.63 -20.45
CA ASP A 74 -0.18 -2.36 -19.74
C ASP A 74 -1.37 -2.05 -18.82
N ALA A 75 -2.60 -2.28 -19.30
CA ALA A 75 -3.80 -2.10 -18.48
C ALA A 75 -3.85 -3.06 -17.28
N VAL A 76 -3.43 -4.32 -17.44
CA VAL A 76 -3.33 -5.29 -16.33
C VAL A 76 -2.32 -4.81 -15.28
N GLU A 77 -1.15 -4.35 -15.70
CA GLU A 77 -0.14 -3.83 -14.77
C GLU A 77 -0.61 -2.57 -14.05
N GLU A 78 -1.35 -1.70 -14.74
CA GLU A 78 -1.96 -0.52 -14.13
C GLU A 78 -3.03 -0.89 -13.10
N VAL A 79 -3.92 -1.85 -13.40
CA VAL A 79 -4.92 -2.36 -12.45
C VAL A 79 -4.24 -2.96 -11.22
N ARG A 80 -3.18 -3.75 -11.41
CA ARG A 80 -2.39 -4.31 -10.31
C ARG A 80 -1.71 -3.21 -9.48
N ARG A 81 -1.20 -2.17 -10.13
CA ARG A 81 -0.62 -1.00 -9.47
C ARG A 81 -1.66 -0.28 -8.61
N LEU A 82 -2.86 -0.05 -9.14
CA LEU A 82 -3.98 0.55 -8.41
C LEU A 82 -4.40 -0.31 -7.21
N GLY A 83 -4.51 -1.63 -7.38
CA GLY A 83 -4.81 -2.57 -6.30
C GLY A 83 -3.80 -2.44 -5.15
N ARG A 84 -2.49 -2.41 -5.45
CA ARG A 84 -1.41 -2.24 -4.45
C ARG A 84 -1.53 -0.92 -3.68
N VAL A 85 -1.93 0.17 -4.34
CA VAL A 85 -2.13 1.49 -3.71
C VAL A 85 -3.36 1.48 -2.79
N LEU A 86 -4.43 0.78 -3.16
CA LEU A 86 -5.65 0.70 -2.37
C LEU A 86 -5.46 -0.16 -1.12
N PHE A 87 -4.93 -1.36 -1.30
CA PHE A 87 -4.63 -2.29 -0.21
C PHE A 87 -3.46 -3.20 -0.61
N SER A 88 -2.32 -3.06 0.08
CA SER A 88 -1.17 -3.91 -0.23
C SER A 88 -1.51 -5.39 -0.03
N PRO A 89 -1.31 -6.29 -1.02
CA PRO A 89 -1.51 -7.72 -0.86
C PRO A 89 -0.67 -8.32 0.28
N VAL A 90 0.48 -7.69 0.58
CA VAL A 90 1.34 -8.09 1.70
C VAL A 90 0.66 -7.86 3.05
N LEU A 91 -0.25 -6.87 3.17
CA LEU A 91 -1.08 -6.69 4.38
C LEU A 91 -2.10 -7.82 4.57
N ARG A 92 -2.46 -8.54 3.49
CA ARG A 92 -3.44 -9.62 3.54
C ARG A 92 -2.86 -10.90 4.14
N GLY A 93 -1.60 -11.22 3.86
CA GLY A 93 -0.98 -12.50 4.27
C GLY A 93 0.43 -12.42 4.87
N GLY A 94 1.19 -11.35 4.60
CA GLY A 94 2.57 -11.20 5.06
C GLY A 94 2.74 -10.48 6.41
N GLY A 95 1.64 -10.01 7.01
CA GLY A 95 1.66 -9.24 8.24
C GLY A 95 2.06 -7.77 8.07
N MET A 96 1.74 -6.97 9.08
CA MET A 96 1.92 -5.51 9.04
C MET A 96 3.39 -5.09 8.77
N ALA A 97 4.36 -5.74 9.41
CA ALA A 97 5.76 -5.34 9.31
C ALA A 97 6.29 -5.46 7.87
N ASN A 98 5.98 -6.58 7.21
CA ASN A 98 6.44 -6.84 5.85
C ASN A 98 5.75 -5.92 4.84
N ALA A 99 4.47 -5.63 5.03
CA ALA A 99 3.78 -4.68 4.18
C ALA A 99 4.35 -3.26 4.25
N VAL A 100 4.67 -2.80 5.47
CA VAL A 100 5.27 -1.48 5.68
C VAL A 100 6.67 -1.41 5.05
N ARG A 101 7.46 -2.49 5.13
CA ARG A 101 8.77 -2.58 4.46
C ARG A 101 8.64 -2.57 2.94
N ALA A 102 7.75 -3.39 2.38
CA ALA A 102 7.50 -3.43 0.94
C ALA A 102 7.04 -2.07 0.40
N ALA A 103 6.18 -1.36 1.12
CA ALA A 103 5.76 -0.01 0.75
C ALA A 103 6.92 1.00 0.81
N ALA A 104 7.81 0.88 1.79
CA ALA A 104 9.01 1.71 1.86
C ALA A 104 10.01 1.42 0.74
N GLU A 105 10.25 0.15 0.42
CA GLU A 105 11.13 -0.26 -0.67
C GLU A 105 10.61 0.26 -2.01
N HIS A 106 9.31 0.09 -2.28
CA HIS A 106 8.68 0.58 -3.50
C HIS A 106 8.73 2.12 -3.64
N GLY A 107 8.67 2.84 -2.52
CA GLY A 107 8.79 4.30 -2.49
C GLY A 107 10.23 4.82 -2.38
N GLU A 108 11.24 3.95 -2.44
CA GLU A 108 12.66 4.30 -2.25
C GLU A 108 12.91 5.07 -0.92
N LEU A 109 12.26 4.62 0.16
CA LEU A 109 12.30 5.26 1.47
C LEU A 109 13.32 4.60 2.40
N GLN A 110 13.98 5.41 3.23
CA GLN A 110 14.86 4.91 4.29
C GLN A 110 14.05 4.69 5.57
N LEU A 111 13.52 3.48 5.73
CA LEU A 111 12.60 3.12 6.83
C LEU A 111 13.33 2.59 8.07
N ARG A 112 12.97 3.13 9.24
CA ARG A 112 13.21 2.52 10.54
C ARG A 112 11.87 2.18 11.22
N LEU A 113 11.60 0.89 11.37
CA LEU A 113 10.38 0.39 11.98
C LEU A 113 10.63 -0.09 13.41
N ASP A 114 9.86 0.43 14.36
CA ASP A 114 9.94 0.13 15.80
C ASP A 114 8.58 -0.35 16.29
N LEU A 115 8.40 -1.67 16.33
CA LEU A 115 7.18 -2.38 16.74
C LEU A 115 7.29 -2.83 18.19
N PRO A 116 6.16 -3.08 18.88
CA PRO A 116 6.20 -3.68 20.20
C PRO A 116 6.51 -5.19 20.12
N ASP A 117 6.97 -5.77 21.23
CA ASP A 117 7.35 -7.20 21.33
C ASP A 117 6.14 -8.16 21.47
N HIS A 118 4.94 -7.69 21.12
CA HIS A 118 3.73 -8.51 21.13
C HIS A 118 3.01 -8.39 19.79
N ASP A 119 2.30 -9.44 19.42
CA ASP A 119 1.47 -9.42 18.22
C ASP A 119 0.15 -8.71 18.46
N PHE A 120 -0.24 -7.95 17.45
CA PHE A 120 -1.61 -7.45 17.32
C PHE A 120 -2.47 -8.51 16.64
N ASP A 121 -3.78 -8.52 16.92
CA ASP A 121 -4.71 -9.29 16.12
C ASP A 121 -4.71 -8.82 14.64
N LEU A 122 -5.24 -9.65 13.74
CA LEU A 122 -5.22 -9.37 12.31
C LEU A 122 -5.95 -8.07 11.93
N ALA A 123 -7.03 -7.71 12.65
CA ALA A 123 -7.79 -6.51 12.34
C ALA A 123 -6.98 -5.25 12.70
N ALA A 124 -6.34 -5.25 13.87
CA ALA A 124 -5.42 -4.22 14.32
C ALA A 124 -4.21 -4.11 13.39
N GLN A 125 -3.59 -5.24 13.02
CA GLN A 125 -2.47 -5.26 12.07
C GLN A 125 -2.84 -4.59 10.73
N LYS A 126 -4.01 -4.91 10.16
CA LYS A 126 -4.47 -4.31 8.91
C LYS A 126 -4.71 -2.81 9.04
N ARG A 127 -5.33 -2.36 10.14
CA ARG A 127 -5.61 -0.93 10.36
C ARG A 127 -4.34 -0.10 10.59
N ILE A 128 -3.41 -0.61 11.39
CA ILE A 128 -2.13 0.05 11.64
C ILE A 128 -1.29 0.04 10.36
N GLY A 129 -1.23 -1.12 9.69
CA GLY A 129 -0.52 -1.27 8.43
C GLY A 129 -1.04 -0.33 7.35
N LEU A 130 -2.35 -0.27 7.15
CA LEU A 130 -2.98 0.62 6.18
C LEU A 130 -2.68 2.09 6.48
N LEU A 131 -2.79 2.52 7.75
CA LEU A 131 -2.44 3.89 8.16
C LEU A 131 -1.00 4.25 7.78
N VAL A 132 -0.06 3.35 8.05
CA VAL A 132 1.36 3.61 7.79
C VAL A 132 1.64 3.58 6.30
N VAL A 133 1.15 2.55 5.58
CA VAL A 133 1.32 2.40 4.13
C VAL A 133 0.75 3.59 3.37
N ASP A 134 -0.47 4.04 3.70
CA ASP A 134 -1.06 5.26 3.13
C ASP A 134 -0.15 6.47 3.32
N ARG A 135 0.49 6.60 4.49
CA ARG A 135 1.40 7.70 4.72
C ARG A 135 2.66 7.57 3.87
N LEU A 136 3.24 6.36 3.77
CA LEU A 136 4.46 6.12 2.98
C LEU A 136 4.24 6.40 1.49
N HIS A 137 3.10 6.02 0.93
CA HIS A 137 2.75 6.31 -0.47
C HIS A 137 2.66 7.81 -0.80
N ALA A 138 2.44 8.66 0.20
CA ALA A 138 2.41 10.11 0.03
C ALA A 138 3.81 10.77 0.11
N LEU A 139 4.87 10.00 0.35
CA LEU A 139 6.23 10.52 0.51
C LEU A 139 7.01 10.49 -0.80
N ARG A 140 8.05 11.34 -0.84
CA ARG A 140 8.99 11.38 -1.96
C ARG A 140 10.13 10.37 -1.75
N PRO A 141 10.74 9.86 -2.83
CA PRO A 141 11.96 9.07 -2.76
C PRO A 141 13.03 9.70 -1.87
N ASN A 142 13.87 8.85 -1.28
CA ASN A 142 14.96 9.23 -0.37
C ASN A 142 14.52 9.94 0.93
N THR A 143 13.23 9.91 1.27
CA THR A 143 12.75 10.39 2.57
C THR A 143 13.13 9.39 3.67
N ARG A 144 13.75 9.86 4.74
CA ARG A 144 13.98 9.05 5.95
C ARG A 144 12.72 9.02 6.79
N VAL A 145 12.25 7.84 7.15
CA VAL A 145 11.01 7.66 7.90
C VAL A 145 11.25 6.78 9.10
N ARG A 146 10.84 7.24 10.28
CA ARG A 146 10.77 6.41 11.49
C ARG A 146 9.32 6.19 11.87
N VAL A 147 8.91 4.93 11.92
CA VAL A 147 7.59 4.52 12.37
C VAL A 147 7.74 3.84 13.72
N ARG A 148 7.00 4.31 14.72
CA ARG A 148 6.95 3.71 16.05
C ARG A 148 5.51 3.37 16.42
N VAL A 149 5.28 2.13 16.80
CA VAL A 149 3.99 1.62 17.25
C VAL A 149 4.12 1.22 18.72
N ARG A 150 3.21 1.70 19.57
CA ARG A 150 3.19 1.44 21.02
C ARG A 150 1.78 1.25 21.54
N GLY A 151 1.65 0.56 22.66
CA GLY A 151 0.38 0.25 23.30
C GLY A 151 -0.17 -1.13 22.91
N ARG A 152 -1.28 -1.52 23.54
CA ARG A 152 -1.99 -2.79 23.33
C ARG A 152 -3.43 -2.55 22.89
N ARG A 153 -4.29 -2.17 23.84
CA ARG A 153 -5.70 -1.82 23.59
C ARG A 153 -5.86 -0.45 22.93
N PHE A 154 -5.03 0.51 23.35
CA PHE A 154 -4.91 1.82 22.71
C PHE A 154 -3.56 1.88 22.03
N VAL A 155 -3.56 1.78 20.72
CA VAL A 155 -2.34 1.79 19.93
C VAL A 155 -2.06 3.20 19.46
N ARG A 156 -0.88 3.70 19.81
CA ARG A 156 -0.33 4.95 19.31
C ARG A 156 0.67 4.63 18.19
N VAL A 157 0.40 5.18 17.02
CA VAL A 157 1.32 5.16 15.87
C VAL A 157 1.94 6.54 15.77
N SER A 158 3.27 6.62 15.72
CA SER A 158 4.02 7.86 15.53
C SER A 158 4.93 7.72 14.31
N ILE A 159 4.84 8.69 13.40
CA ILE A 159 5.60 8.71 12.15
C ILE A 159 6.41 9.99 12.11
N ILE A 160 7.72 9.87 11.97
CA ILE A 160 8.64 10.99 11.80
C ILE A 160 9.22 10.88 10.40
N GLU A 161 9.05 11.93 9.60
CA GLU A 161 9.60 12.01 8.25
C GLU A 161 10.63 13.12 8.15
N ARG A 162 11.72 12.85 7.44
CA ARG A 162 12.79 13.80 7.13
C ARG A 162 13.04 13.77 5.62
N PRO A 163 12.30 14.59 4.85
CA PRO A 163 12.52 14.69 3.41
C PRO A 163 13.86 15.38 3.11
N PRO A 164 14.48 15.09 1.96
CA PRO A 164 15.73 15.76 1.56
C PRO A 164 15.50 17.26 1.41
N GLY A 165 16.39 18.07 2.00
CA GLY A 165 16.33 19.54 1.94
C GLY A 165 15.13 20.18 2.64
N ARG A 166 14.37 19.43 3.46
CA ARG A 166 13.21 19.97 4.20
C ARG A 166 13.30 19.69 5.69
N ARG A 167 12.53 20.47 6.47
CA ARG A 167 12.41 20.28 7.92
C ARG A 167 11.71 18.96 8.24
N GLU A 168 12.14 18.34 9.33
CA GLU A 168 11.47 17.18 9.93
C GLU A 168 10.00 17.49 10.20
N ARG A 169 9.12 16.53 9.91
CA ARG A 169 7.69 16.58 10.24
C ARG A 169 7.32 15.38 11.08
N ARG A 170 6.35 15.59 11.98
CA ARG A 170 5.91 14.57 12.93
C ARG A 170 4.42 14.38 12.83
N TYR A 171 4.02 13.12 12.75
CA TYR A 171 2.63 12.69 12.65
C TYR A 171 2.33 11.64 13.71
N TRP A 172 1.08 11.61 14.14
CA TRP A 172 0.63 10.57 15.06
C TRP A 172 -0.84 10.22 14.87
N ALA A 173 -1.19 8.99 15.21
CA ALA A 173 -2.56 8.55 15.35
C ALA A 173 -2.70 7.73 16.63
N VAL A 174 -3.91 7.69 17.17
CA VAL A 174 -4.30 6.75 18.22
C VAL A 174 -5.53 6.00 17.74
N MET A 175 -5.52 4.69 17.93
CA MET A 175 -6.66 3.84 17.61
C MET A 175 -6.88 2.80 18.70
N THR A 176 -8.14 2.38 18.84
CA THR A 176 -8.49 1.24 19.66
C THR A 176 -8.30 -0.04 18.86
N CYS A 177 -7.58 -0.99 19.43
CA CYS A 177 -7.38 -2.34 18.92
C CYS A 177 -8.05 -3.30 19.91
N GLY A 178 -9.12 -3.93 19.46
CA GLY A 178 -10.05 -4.74 20.24
C GLY A 178 -11.33 -4.96 19.48
#